data_AF-A0A2M8PVC3-F1
#
_entry.id   AF-A0A2M8PVC3-F1
#
_cell.length_a   1.000
_cell.length_b   1.000
_cell.length_c   1.000
_cell.angle_alpha   90.00
_cell.angle_beta   90.00
_cell.angle_gamma   90.00
#
_symmetry.space_group_name_H-M   'P 1'
#
loop_
_entity.id
_entity.type
_entity.pdbx_description
1 polymer ?
#
loop_
_entity_poly.entity_id
_entity_poly.type
_entity_poly.pdbx_seq_one_letter_code
_entity_poly.pdbx_strand_id
1 'polypeptide(L)'
;MESESNPSRNIILMLAFVSGIGLTLMMVALGIGVIEGNAANDSLITGLFVGGLLALITGLLAWFFYAQPHKHFDDINEPHYHGHDHHDDAEHTDEAAHE
;
A
#
# COMPACT_ATOMS: atom_id res chain seq x y z
N MET A 1 9.30 -16.32 -22.34
CA MET A 1 8.78 -16.73 -21.02
C MET A 1 9.35 -15.72 -20.03
N GLU A 2 8.69 -14.58 -19.86
CA GLU A 2 9.09 -13.60 -18.87
C GLU A 2 8.77 -14.21 -17.50
N SER A 3 9.81 -14.49 -16.72
CA SER A 3 9.66 -14.92 -15.34
C SER A 3 9.08 -13.73 -14.57
N GLU A 4 7.78 -13.75 -14.27
CA GLU A 4 7.18 -12.80 -13.33
C GLU A 4 7.88 -12.95 -11.97
N SER A 5 8.87 -12.08 -11.71
CA SER A 5 9.58 -12.07 -10.44
C SER A 5 8.68 -11.41 -9.41
N ASN A 6 7.96 -12.23 -8.63
CA ASN A 6 7.20 -11.73 -7.50
C ASN A 6 8.12 -10.93 -6.56
N PRO A 7 7.78 -9.68 -6.20
CA PRO A 7 8.61 -8.87 -5.32
C PRO A 7 8.74 -9.57 -3.96
N SER A 8 9.96 -9.64 -3.44
CA SER A 8 10.23 -10.41 -2.23
C SER A 8 9.60 -9.72 -1.01
N ARG A 9 8.87 -10.49 -0.20
CA ARG A 9 8.19 -10.00 1.01
C ARG A 9 9.15 -9.30 1.97
N ASN A 10 10.36 -9.82 2.12
CA ASN A 10 11.37 -9.25 3.03
C ASN A 10 11.83 -7.87 2.57
N ILE A 11 12.02 -7.65 1.27
CA ILE A 11 12.41 -6.32 0.75
C ILE A 11 11.26 -5.33 0.93
N ILE A 12 10.02 -5.73 0.66
CA ILE A 12 8.83 -4.89 0.89
C ILE A 12 8.74 -4.48 2.38
N LEU A 13 8.98 -5.43 3.30
CA LEU A 13 8.99 -5.13 4.74
C LEU A 13 10.11 -4.14 5.11
N MET A 14 11.31 -4.31 4.57
CA MET A 14 12.41 -3.36 4.81
C MET A 14 12.08 -1.96 4.31
N LEU A 15 11.51 -1.85 3.12
CA LEU A 15 11.05 -0.57 2.54
C LEU A 15 9.97 0.08 3.41
N ALA A 16 9.01 -0.71 3.89
CA ALA A 16 7.97 -0.25 4.80
C ALA A 16 8.55 0.24 6.14
N PHE A 17 9.56 -0.44 6.68
CA PHE A 17 10.28 0.00 7.88
C PHE A 17 10.98 1.34 7.65
N VAL A 18 11.67 1.52 6.52
CA VAL A 18 12.35 2.78 6.18
C VAL A 18 11.35 3.93 6.07
N SER A 19 10.23 3.73 5.36
CA SER A 19 9.18 4.75 5.26
C SER A 19 8.53 5.04 6.62
N GLY A 20 8.29 3.99 7.42
CA GLY A 20 7.69 4.10 8.74
C GLY A 20 8.57 4.91 9.70
N ILE A 21 9.87 4.61 9.75
CA ILE A 21 10.85 5.37 10.54
C ILE A 21 10.87 6.83 10.10
N GLY A 22 10.86 7.10 8.78
CA GLY A 22 10.82 8.46 8.26
C GLY A 22 9.63 9.26 8.80
N LEU A 23 8.43 8.66 8.74
CA LEU A 23 7.21 9.26 9.28
C LEU A 23 7.25 9.43 10.81
N THR A 24 7.76 8.44 11.54
CA THR A 24 7.93 8.54 13.00
C THR A 24 8.86 9.68 13.40
N LEU A 25 9.99 9.86 12.71
CA LEU A 25 10.92 10.96 12.96
C LEU A 25 10.27 12.32 12.73
N MET A 26 9.48 12.46 11.66
CA MET A 26 8.73 13.69 11.41
C MET A 26 7.73 13.99 12.54
N MET A 27 6.99 12.98 13.01
CA MET A 27 6.04 13.15 14.12
C MET A 27 6.73 13.54 15.43
N VAL A 28 7.89 12.94 15.73
CA VAL A 28 8.69 13.29 16.90
C VAL A 28 9.21 14.72 16.80
N ALA A 29 9.73 15.14 15.64
CA ALA A 29 10.22 16.50 15.42
C ALA A 29 9.12 17.55 15.66
N LEU A 30 7.92 17.31 15.12
CA LEU A 30 6.76 18.18 15.35
C LEU A 30 6.34 18.20 16.82
N GLY A 31 6.34 17.05 17.49
CA GLY A 31 6.04 16.94 18.91
C GLY A 31 6.99 17.77 19.79
N ILE A 32 8.30 17.70 19.53
CA ILE A 32 9.31 18.52 20.23
C ILE A 32 9.02 20.01 20.01
N GLY A 33 8.77 20.43 18.77
CA GLY A 33 8.46 21.83 18.45
C GLY A 33 7.24 22.37 19.19
N VAL A 34 6.20 21.54 19.38
CA VAL A 34 4.99 21.92 20.14
C VAL A 34 5.28 22.03 21.64
N ILE A 35 6.10 21.12 22.20
CA ILE A 35 6.38 21.08 23.65
C ILE A 35 7.35 22.20 24.07
N GLU A 36 8.43 22.39 23.33
CA GLU A 36 9.50 23.31 23.71
C GLU A 36 9.28 24.75 23.23
N GLY A 37 8.48 24.94 22.18
CA GLY A 37 8.14 26.26 21.65
C GLY A 37 9.38 27.13 21.37
N ASN A 38 9.46 28.30 22.02
CA ASN A 38 10.54 29.27 21.77
C ASN A 38 11.91 28.88 22.38
N ALA A 39 11.96 27.81 23.18
CA ALA A 39 13.21 27.25 23.70
C ALA A 39 13.76 26.11 22.82
N ALA A 40 13.02 25.73 21.77
CA ALA A 40 13.35 24.58 20.96
C ALA A 40 14.62 24.79 20.12
N ASN A 41 15.36 23.69 19.89
CA ASN A 41 16.48 23.69 18.97
C ASN A 41 15.99 23.53 17.52
N ASP A 42 15.86 24.65 16.82
CA ASP A 42 15.41 24.70 15.43
C ASP A 42 16.24 23.83 14.49
N SER A 43 17.56 23.74 14.72
CA SER A 43 18.46 22.91 13.88
C SER A 43 18.17 21.42 14.07
N LEU A 44 17.91 20.99 15.31
CA LEU A 44 17.52 19.61 15.61
C LEU A 44 16.17 19.26 14.98
N ILE A 45 15.16 20.11 15.18
CA ILE A 45 13.80 19.89 14.64
C ILE A 45 13.84 19.83 13.11
N THR A 46 14.50 20.81 12.48
CA THR A 46 14.63 20.85 11.02
C THR A 46 15.37 19.62 10.51
N GLY A 47 16.46 19.23 11.17
CA GLY A 47 17.24 18.04 10.81
C GLY A 47 16.43 16.75 10.92
N LEU A 48 15.69 16.55 12.01
CA LEU A 48 14.82 15.38 12.20
C LEU A 48 13.67 15.35 11.19
N PHE A 49 13.04 16.49 10.93
CA PHE A 49 11.93 16.58 9.99
C PHE A 49 12.38 16.33 8.55
N VAL A 50 13.44 17.01 8.10
CA VAL A 50 13.98 16.84 6.75
C VAL A 50 14.57 15.45 6.57
N GLY A 51 15.30 14.93 7.56
CA GLY A 51 15.82 13.56 7.54
C GLY A 51 14.71 12.52 7.46
N GLY A 52 13.65 12.69 8.26
CA GLY A 52 12.46 11.85 8.21
C GLY A 52 11.74 11.91 6.87
N LEU A 53 11.59 13.12 6.29
CA LEU A 53 11.00 13.32 4.97
C LEU A 53 11.79 12.63 3.86
N LEU A 54 13.13 12.75 3.88
CA LEU A 54 14.00 12.09 2.90
C LEU A 54 13.91 10.56 3.02
N ALA A 55 13.89 10.02 4.24
CA ALA A 55 13.71 8.59 4.47
C ALA A 55 12.33 8.10 3.97
N LEU A 56 11.27 8.87 4.23
CA LEU A 56 9.91 8.58 3.76
C LEU A 56 9.83 8.56 2.24
N ILE A 57 10.32 9.62 1.57
CA ILE A 57 10.33 9.72 0.11
C ILE A 57 11.15 8.58 -0.50
N THR A 58 12.34 8.31 0.04
CA THR A 58 13.22 7.24 -0.46
C THR A 58 12.55 5.87 -0.33
N GLY A 59 11.93 5.58 0.82
CA GLY A 59 11.20 4.33 1.05
C GLY A 59 10.02 4.16 0.08
N LEU A 60 9.22 5.21 -0.12
CA LEU A 60 8.08 5.19 -1.03
C LEU A 60 8.49 5.05 -2.50
N LEU A 61 9.50 5.81 -2.95
CA LEU A 61 10.00 5.72 -4.33
C LEU A 61 10.62 4.35 -4.59
N ALA A 62 11.48 3.87 -3.70
CA ALA A 62 12.09 2.57 -3.85
C ALA A 62 11.05 1.45 -3.84
N TRP A 63 10.00 1.55 -3.01
CA TRP A 63 8.87 0.63 -3.07
C TRP A 63 8.10 0.71 -4.39
N PHE A 64 7.78 1.90 -4.87
CA PHE A 64 7.04 2.08 -6.13
C PHE A 64 7.78 1.46 -7.32
N PHE A 65 9.10 1.68 -7.42
CA PHE A 65 9.91 1.11 -8.49
C PHE A 65 10.19 -0.39 -8.32
N TYR A 66 10.22 -0.90 -7.08
CA TYR A 66 10.46 -2.31 -6.80
C TYR A 66 9.20 -3.17 -6.97
N ALA A 67 8.09 -2.77 -6.35
CA ALA A 67 6.83 -3.50 -6.41
C ALA A 67 6.08 -3.28 -7.73
N GLN A 68 6.44 -2.23 -8.49
CA GLN A 68 5.87 -1.89 -9.79
C GLN A 68 4.34 -2.03 -9.83
N PRO A 69 3.62 -1.41 -8.88
CA PRO A 69 2.20 -1.71 -8.71
C PRO A 69 1.37 -1.30 -9.94
N HIS A 70 1.87 -0.33 -10.72
CA HIS A 70 1.31 0.10 -12.01
C HIS A 70 1.26 -1.00 -13.09
N LYS A 71 1.97 -2.12 -12.92
CA LYS A 71 1.88 -3.27 -13.84
C LYS A 71 0.83 -4.29 -13.44
N HIS A 72 0.37 -4.24 -12.19
CA HIS A 72 -0.52 -5.24 -11.59
C HIS A 72 -1.92 -4.69 -11.27
N PHE A 73 -2.11 -3.38 -11.38
CA PHE A 73 -3.45 -2.81 -11.35
C PHE A 73 -4.11 -3.00 -12.72
N ASP A 74 -5.23 -3.72 -12.71
CA ASP A 74 -6.05 -3.96 -13.89
C ASP A 74 -6.52 -2.65 -14.54
N ASP A 75 -6.70 -2.69 -15.86
CA ASP A 75 -7.26 -1.57 -16.60
C ASP A 75 -8.61 -1.18 -16.00
N ILE A 76 -8.71 0.06 -15.52
CA ILE A 76 -9.93 0.59 -14.91
C ILE A 76 -11.11 0.62 -15.89
N ASN A 77 -10.84 0.51 -17.20
CA ASN A 77 -11.86 0.46 -18.24
C ASN A 77 -12.38 -0.96 -18.48
N GLU A 78 -11.75 -1.98 -17.91
CA GLU A 78 -12.20 -3.36 -18.00
C GLU A 78 -12.83 -3.79 -16.65
N PRO A 79 -14.16 -3.96 -16.59
CA PRO A 79 -14.82 -4.33 -15.33
C PRO A 79 -14.45 -5.76 -14.95
N HIS A 80 -13.52 -5.91 -14.01
CA HIS A 80 -13.14 -7.20 -13.40
C HIS A 80 -14.20 -7.77 -12.42
N TYR A 81 -15.44 -7.30 -12.49
CA TYR A 81 -16.56 -7.85 -11.75
C TYR A 81 -17.28 -8.89 -12.62
N HIS A 82 -16.91 -10.16 -12.46
CA HIS A 82 -17.75 -11.27 -12.88
C HIS A 82 -18.86 -11.38 -11.84
N GLY A 83 -20.09 -11.01 -12.21
CA GLY A 83 -21.23 -11.01 -11.30
C GLY A 83 -21.34 -12.33 -10.55
N HIS A 84 -21.92 -12.26 -9.34
CA HIS A 84 -22.37 -13.46 -8.62
C HIS A 84 -22.98 -14.44 -9.61
N ASP A 85 -22.34 -15.60 -9.81
CA ASP A 85 -22.90 -16.69 -10.58
C ASP A 85 -24.30 -16.97 -10.01
N HIS A 86 -25.31 -16.67 -10.81
CA HIS A 86 -26.68 -17.07 -10.53
C HIS A 86 -26.67 -18.60 -10.47
N HIS A 87 -26.83 -19.16 -9.27
CA HIS A 87 -27.25 -20.55 -9.10
C HIS A 87 -28.71 -20.67 -9.56
N ASP A 88 -28.93 -20.61 -10.88
CA ASP A 88 -30.20 -21.00 -11.52
C ASP A 88 -30.05 -22.41 -12.11
N ASP A 89 -29.67 -23.37 -11.27
CA ASP A 89 -29.79 -24.81 -11.56
C ASP A 89 -30.85 -25.40 -10.63
N ALA A 90 -32.11 -25.20 -11.00
CA ALA A 90 -33.22 -26.04 -10.56
C ALA A 90 -34.28 -26.07 -11.68
N GLU A 91 -33.93 -26.74 -12.79
CA GLU A 91 -34.90 -27.32 -13.71
C GLU A 91 -35.81 -28.26 -12.90
N HIS A 92 -36.97 -27.74 -12.48
CA HIS A 92 -38.10 -28.57 -12.09
C HIS A 92 -38.66 -29.21 -13.36
N THR A 93 -38.17 -30.41 -13.70
CA THR A 93 -38.88 -31.28 -14.64
C THR A 93 -40.17 -31.74 -13.98
N ASP A 94 -41.29 -31.27 -14.53
CA ASP A 94 -42.65 -31.69 -14.24
C ASP A 94 -42.79 -33.22 -14.43
N GLU A 95 -42.75 -33.99 -13.34
CA GLU A 95 -43.37 -35.32 -13.34
C GLU A 95 -44.89 -35.16 -13.18
N ALA A 96 -45.58 -35.10 -14.31
CA ALA A 96 -47.03 -35.29 -14.38
C ALA A 96 -47.38 -36.30 -15.49
N ALA A 97 -47.93 -37.44 -15.04
CA ALA A 97 -48.87 -38.34 -15.72
C ALA A 97 -48.38 -39.34 -16.78
N HIS A 98 -49.05 -40.51 -16.78
CA HIS A 98 -49.03 -41.68 -17.69
C HIS A 98 -48.02 -42.78 -17.30
N GLU A 99 -48.34 -44.01 -16.90
CA GLU A 99 -49.53 -44.89 -16.90
C GLU A 99 -49.46 -45.89 -15.71
#